data_AF-A0A1B9KXF2-F1
#
_entry.id   AF-A0A1B9KXF2-F1
#
_cell.length_a   1.000
_cell.length_b   1.000
_cell.length_c   1.000
_cell.angle_alpha   90.00
_cell.angle_beta   90.00
_cell.angle_gamma   90.00
#
_symmetry.space_group_name_H-M   'P 1'
#
loop_
_entity.id
_entity.type
_entity.pdbx_description
1 polymer ?
#
loop_
_entity_poly.entity_id
_entity_poly.type
_entity_poly.pdbx_seq_one_letter_code
_entity_poly.pdbx_strand_id
1 'polypeptide(L)'
;MQLHSVVANAHERAYCEMMSNIEMRDDKEAAIDALSTKLYDELSDDDYLEIEERIRMALGWENINPDSVQTALRAICYVEAEYRFNEKNKRSFY
;
A
#
# COMPACT_ATOMS: atom_id res chain seq x y z
N MET A 1 -11.90 46.84 7.17
CA MET A 1 -11.69 46.16 5.87
C MET A 1 -10.48 45.20 5.85
N GLN A 2 -9.62 45.12 6.88
CA GLN A 2 -8.46 44.23 6.86
C GLN A 2 -8.72 42.81 7.41
N LEU A 3 -9.55 42.67 8.46
CA LEU A 3 -9.87 41.36 9.05
C LEU A 3 -10.48 40.37 8.05
N HIS A 4 -11.38 40.84 7.17
CA HIS A 4 -12.03 39.98 6.17
C HIS A 4 -11.05 39.37 5.16
N SER A 5 -10.02 40.12 4.76
CA SER A 5 -8.99 39.63 3.83
C SER A 5 -8.03 38.62 4.46
N VAL A 6 -7.75 38.77 5.76
CA VAL A 6 -6.87 37.85 6.50
C VAL A 6 -7.57 36.52 6.76
N VAL A 7 -8.85 36.56 7.12
CA VAL A 7 -9.67 35.36 7.33
C VAL A 7 -9.85 34.58 6.01
N ALA A 8 -10.13 35.27 4.89
CA ALA A 8 -10.21 34.64 3.58
C ALA A 8 -8.88 33.95 3.16
N ASN A 9 -7.74 34.65 3.30
CA ASN A 9 -6.42 34.08 3.01
C ASN A 9 -6.07 32.89 3.92
N ALA A 10 -6.52 32.88 5.17
CA ALA A 10 -6.30 31.76 6.09
C ALA A 10 -7.11 30.52 5.69
N HIS A 11 -8.36 30.72 5.27
CA HIS A 11 -9.20 29.63 4.76
C HIS A 11 -8.68 29.06 3.44
N GLU A 12 -8.23 29.92 2.52
CA GLU A 12 -7.61 29.48 1.26
C GLU A 12 -6.33 28.66 1.52
N ARG A 13 -5.46 29.10 2.44
CA ARG A 13 -4.25 28.33 2.81
C ARG A 13 -4.59 26.98 3.39
N ALA A 14 -5.52 26.91 4.34
CA ALA A 14 -5.96 25.65 4.94
C ALA A 14 -6.54 24.70 3.88
N TYR A 15 -7.27 25.22 2.90
CA TYR A 15 -7.83 24.43 1.80
C TYR A 15 -6.73 23.90 0.86
N CYS A 16 -5.77 24.74 0.48
CA CYS A 16 -4.63 24.33 -0.34
C CYS A 16 -3.76 23.27 0.36
N GLU A 17 -3.52 23.42 1.67
CA GLU A 17 -2.80 22.43 2.48
C GLU A 17 -3.58 21.11 2.54
N MET A 18 -4.89 21.15 2.71
CA MET A 18 -5.74 19.97 2.72
C MET A 18 -5.71 19.24 1.36
N MET A 19 -5.81 19.98 0.25
CA MET A 19 -5.75 19.39 -1.09
C MET A 19 -4.38 18.77 -1.37
N SER A 20 -3.29 19.49 -1.06
CA SER A 20 -1.94 18.96 -1.21
C SER A 20 -1.72 17.68 -0.39
N ASN A 21 -2.26 17.61 0.83
CA ASN A 21 -2.18 16.41 1.66
C ASN A 21 -2.98 15.23 1.09
N ILE A 22 -4.14 15.49 0.46
CA ILE A 22 -4.94 14.46 -0.22
C ILE A 22 -4.17 13.93 -1.43
N GLU A 23 -3.66 14.81 -2.28
CA GLU A 23 -2.86 14.44 -3.46
C GLU A 23 -1.62 13.60 -3.07
N MET A 24 -0.89 14.02 -2.03
CA MET A 24 0.26 13.25 -1.52
C MET A 24 -0.13 11.88 -0.98
N ARG A 25 -1.31 11.74 -0.37
CA ARG A 25 -1.80 10.45 0.12
C ARG A 25 -2.18 9.55 -1.04
N ASP A 26 -2.80 10.09 -2.07
CA ASP A 26 -3.18 9.34 -3.27
C ASP A 26 -1.93 8.90 -4.05
N ASP A 27 -0.91 9.76 -4.17
CA ASP A 27 0.38 9.40 -4.77
C ASP A 27 1.12 8.31 -3.98
N LYS A 28 1.08 8.40 -2.63
CA LYS A 28 1.64 7.36 -1.76
C LYS A 28 0.95 6.02 -2.02
N GLU A 29 -0.38 6.01 -2.01
CA GLU A 29 -1.16 4.78 -2.19
C GLU A 29 -0.89 4.16 -3.56
N ALA A 30 -0.90 4.98 -4.62
CA ALA A 30 -0.60 4.53 -5.98
C ALA A 30 0.82 3.91 -6.10
N ALA A 31 1.81 4.47 -5.40
CA ALA A 31 3.17 3.93 -5.39
C ALA A 31 3.26 2.58 -4.66
N ILE A 32 2.51 2.42 -3.56
CA ILE A 32 2.44 1.15 -2.81
C ILE A 32 1.72 0.09 -3.65
N ASP A 33 0.59 0.43 -4.28
CA ASP A 33 -0.17 -0.47 -5.15
C ASP A 33 0.66 -0.95 -6.35
N ALA A 34 1.40 -0.04 -6.99
CA ALA A 34 2.27 -0.39 -8.11
C ALA A 34 3.40 -1.33 -7.67
N LEU A 35 4.00 -1.10 -6.50
CA LEU A 35 5.04 -1.98 -5.96
C LEU A 35 4.46 -3.33 -5.54
N SER A 36 3.29 -3.35 -4.91
CA SER A 36 2.57 -4.58 -4.52
C SER A 36 2.27 -5.46 -5.73
N THR A 37 1.71 -4.86 -6.78
CA THR A 37 1.44 -5.54 -8.05
C THR A 37 2.71 -6.14 -8.62
N LYS A 38 3.81 -5.36 -8.65
CA LYS A 38 5.10 -5.85 -9.13
C LYS A 38 5.62 -7.04 -8.32
N LEU A 39 5.55 -6.98 -6.99
CA LEU A 39 5.99 -8.07 -6.10
C LEU A 39 5.16 -9.33 -6.34
N TYR A 40 3.86 -9.18 -6.61
CA TYR A 40 2.97 -10.29 -6.91
C TYR A 40 3.28 -10.90 -8.28
N ASP A 41 3.48 -10.07 -9.31
CA ASP A 41 3.80 -10.52 -10.67
C ASP A 41 5.19 -11.18 -10.79
N GLU A 42 6.10 -10.91 -9.85
CA GLU A 42 7.41 -11.56 -9.75
C GLU A 42 7.35 -12.95 -9.10
N LEU A 43 6.21 -13.36 -8.51
CA LEU A 43 6.03 -14.72 -7.98
C LEU A 43 5.93 -15.73 -9.13
N SER A 44 6.70 -16.80 -9.03
CA SER A 44 6.58 -17.94 -9.94
C SER A 44 5.42 -18.86 -9.54
N ASP A 45 5.00 -19.72 -10.47
CA ASP A 45 4.03 -20.78 -10.17
C ASP A 45 4.54 -21.73 -9.07
N ASP A 46 5.86 -21.94 -8.99
CA ASP A 46 6.50 -22.76 -7.95
C ASP A 46 6.41 -22.08 -6.58
N ASP A 47 6.65 -20.76 -6.50
CA ASP A 47 6.51 -19.99 -5.26
C ASP A 47 5.05 -20.03 -4.76
N TYR A 48 4.09 -19.89 -5.69
CA TYR A 48 2.67 -20.00 -5.38
C TYR A 48 2.34 -21.37 -4.78
N LEU A 49 2.80 -22.45 -5.43
CA LEU A 49 2.53 -23.82 -4.98
C LEU A 49 3.16 -24.09 -3.60
N GLU A 50 4.39 -23.63 -3.38
CA GLU A 50 5.06 -23.78 -2.08
C GLU A 50 4.28 -23.06 -0.96
N ILE A 51 3.77 -21.86 -1.23
CA ILE A 51 2.99 -21.09 -0.26
C ILE A 51 1.64 -21.76 -0.01
N GLU A 52 0.98 -22.25 -1.04
CA GLU A 52 -0.27 -23.02 -0.91
C GLU A 52 -0.08 -24.26 -0.03
N GLU A 53 1.00 -25.03 -0.25
CA GLU A 53 1.33 -26.20 0.56
C GLU A 53 1.60 -25.82 2.02
N ARG A 54 2.36 -24.76 2.27
CA ARG A 54 2.64 -24.27 3.63
C ARG A 54 1.36 -23.88 4.37
N ILE A 55 0.42 -23.21 3.71
CA ILE A 55 -0.87 -22.85 4.31
C ILE A 55 -1.68 -24.12 4.62
N ARG A 56 -1.77 -25.06 3.69
CA ARG A 56 -2.47 -26.35 3.90
C ARG A 56 -1.91 -27.10 5.10
N MET A 57 -0.58 -27.24 5.17
CA MET A 57 0.09 -27.92 6.29
C MET A 57 -0.16 -27.23 7.63
N ALA A 58 -0.06 -25.90 7.67
CA ALA A 58 -0.25 -25.14 8.92
C ALA A 58 -1.68 -25.23 9.46
N LEU A 59 -2.67 -25.31 8.57
CA LEU A 59 -4.09 -25.35 8.94
C LEU A 59 -4.66 -26.77 9.04
N GLY A 60 -3.87 -27.79 8.68
CA GLY A 60 -4.32 -29.18 8.63
C GLY A 60 -5.41 -29.41 7.58
N TRP A 61 -5.36 -28.67 6.47
CA TRP A 61 -6.36 -28.73 5.41
C TRP A 61 -5.94 -29.71 4.32
N GLU A 62 -6.85 -30.60 3.93
CA GLU A 62 -6.63 -31.49 2.78
C GLU A 62 -6.68 -30.71 1.45
N ASN A 63 -7.55 -29.71 1.36
CA ASN A 63 -7.73 -28.86 0.18
C ASN A 63 -7.91 -27.40 0.60
N ILE A 64 -7.45 -26.49 -0.24
CA ILE A 64 -7.64 -25.05 -0.06
C ILE A 64 -8.21 -24.46 -1.35
N ASN A 65 -9.09 -23.46 -1.24
CA ASN A 65 -9.56 -22.72 -2.39
C ASN A 65 -8.40 -21.89 -2.97
N PRO A 66 -7.98 -22.09 -4.23
CA PRO A 66 -6.92 -21.30 -4.86
C PRO A 66 -7.18 -19.79 -4.80
N ASP A 67 -8.43 -19.35 -4.93
CA ASP A 67 -8.77 -17.92 -4.86
C ASP A 67 -8.44 -17.31 -3.48
N SER A 68 -8.59 -18.10 -2.42
CA SER A 68 -8.22 -17.67 -1.06
C SER A 68 -6.70 -17.50 -0.92
N VAL A 69 -5.92 -18.36 -1.58
CA VAL A 69 -4.45 -18.27 -1.57
C VAL A 69 -3.99 -17.07 -2.39
N GLN A 70 -4.56 -16.84 -3.57
CA GLN A 70 -4.28 -15.64 -4.35
C GLN A 70 -4.61 -14.36 -3.59
N THR A 71 -5.74 -14.33 -2.88
CA THR A 71 -6.14 -13.19 -2.04
C THR A 71 -5.13 -12.95 -0.91
N ALA A 72 -4.71 -14.02 -0.23
CA ALA A 72 -3.71 -13.93 0.83
C ALA A 72 -2.36 -13.43 0.30
N LEU A 73 -1.91 -13.94 -0.84
CA LEU A 73 -0.65 -13.51 -1.47
C LEU A 73 -0.69 -12.03 -1.83
N ARG A 74 -1.76 -11.55 -2.46
CA ARG A 74 -1.92 -10.11 -2.77
C ARG A 74 -1.85 -9.24 -1.52
N ALA A 75 -2.47 -9.68 -0.42
CA ALA A 75 -2.42 -8.96 0.85
C ALA A 75 -0.99 -8.94 1.43
N ILE A 76 -0.26 -10.05 1.36
CA ILE A 76 1.14 -10.13 1.80
C ILE A 76 2.03 -9.20 0.96
N CYS A 77 1.91 -9.23 -0.36
CA CYS A 77 2.64 -8.34 -1.27
C CYS A 77 2.36 -6.87 -0.96
N TYR A 78 1.11 -6.52 -0.62
CA TYR A 78 0.74 -5.16 -0.25
C TYR A 78 1.42 -4.71 1.05
N VAL A 79 1.37 -5.53 2.10
CA VAL A 79 2.01 -5.24 3.39
C VAL A 79 3.52 -5.09 3.23
N GLU A 80 4.15 -5.95 2.42
CA GLU A 80 5.58 -5.87 2.12
C GLU A 80 5.93 -4.62 1.30
N ALA A 81 5.09 -4.25 0.33
CA ALA A 81 5.24 -3.02 -0.45
C ALA A 81 5.17 -1.77 0.43
N GLU A 82 4.20 -1.71 1.34
CA GLU A 82 4.06 -0.63 2.31
C GLU A 82 5.31 -0.53 3.21
N TYR A 83 5.79 -1.66 3.73
CA TYR A 83 7.01 -1.71 4.54
C TYR A 83 8.22 -1.15 3.77
N ARG A 84 8.46 -1.61 2.54
CA ARG A 84 9.58 -1.17 1.69
C ARG A 84 9.47 0.30 1.31
N PHE A 85 8.27 0.77 0.98
CA PHE A 85 8.02 2.18 0.68
C PHE A 85 8.36 3.06 1.90
N ASN A 86 7.88 2.69 3.08
CA ASN A 86 8.14 3.43 4.31
C ASN A 86 9.64 3.41 4.67
N GLU A 87 10.34 2.27 4.54
CA GLU A 87 11.79 2.17 4.76
C GLU A 87 12.59 3.05 3.80
N LYS A 88 12.26 3.04 2.51
CA LYS A 88 12.92 3.89 1.51
C LYS A 88 12.75 5.37 1.82
N ASN A 89 11.55 5.78 2.22
CA ASN A 89 11.27 7.17 2.56
C ASN A 89 11.90 7.59 3.89
N LYS A 90 12.00 6.71 4.89
CA LYS A 90 12.78 6.99 6.11
C LYS A 90 14.26 7.27 5.82
N ARG A 91 14.86 6.54 4.88
CA ARG A 91 16.26 6.74 4.45
C ARG A 91 16.48 8.02 3.63
N SER A 92 15.42 8.63 3.09
CA SER A 92 15.52 9.88 2.30
C SER A 92 15.65 11.14 3.16
N PHE A 93 15.45 11.05 4.48
CA PHE A 93 15.51 12.18 5.42
C PHE A 93 16.79 12.21 6.28
N TYR A 94 17.76 11.32 6.02
CA TYR A 94 19.07 11.28 6.69
C TYR A 94 20.21 11.48 5.69
#